data_AF-A0A813RZH0-F1
#
_entry.id   AF-A0A813RZH0-F1
#
_cell.length_a   1.000
_cell.length_b   1.000
_cell.length_c   1.000
_cell.angle_alpha   90.00
_cell.angle_beta   90.00
_cell.angle_gamma   90.00
#
_symmetry.space_group_name_H-M   'P 1'
#
loop_
_entity.id
_entity.type
_entity.pdbx_description
1 polymer ?
#
loop_
_entity_poly.entity_id
_entity_poly.type
_entity_poly.pdbx_seq_one_letter_code
_entity_poly.pdbx_strand_id
1 'polypeptide(L)'
;MGDIRVKHLSDAIQHNTTLATLNLSKNQIGHIGAQHLADALRHNTALTTLNLLGNKIGEIGAQHLANGLQYNKTLTALNLYGNQIGDIGTQHLADALRQNKTLMIITLAYNQIGDAGAEYLGDALQNNTRLMSVDLSRNDIEHAGAQHLADALKLNTTLITITLAYNQIGDIGTQHLADGLRLNTVI
;
A
#
# COMPACT_ATOMS: atom_id res chain seq x y z
N MET A 1 -13.82 8.35 14.93
CA MET A 1 -14.91 7.41 14.54
C MET A 1 -14.50 6.03 15.07
N GLY A 2 -15.16 4.93 14.74
CA GLY A 2 -14.75 3.57 15.16
C GLY A 2 -15.48 2.56 14.27
N ASP A 3 -15.16 1.27 14.36
CA ASP A 3 -15.59 0.25 13.37
C ASP A 3 -17.10 0.23 13.09
N ILE A 4 -17.92 0.38 14.13
CA ILE A 4 -19.39 0.39 14.01
C ILE A 4 -19.87 1.52 13.09
N ARG A 5 -19.26 2.71 13.19
CA ARG A 5 -19.65 3.86 12.38
C ARG A 5 -19.14 3.74 10.95
N VAL A 6 -18.01 3.07 10.75
CA VAL A 6 -17.47 2.80 9.40
C VAL A 6 -18.37 1.84 8.64
N LYS A 7 -18.96 0.83 9.30
CA LYS A 7 -19.91 -0.09 8.67
C LYS A 7 -21.02 0.63 7.89
N HIS A 8 -21.76 1.51 8.56
CA HIS A 8 -22.87 2.24 7.92
C HIS A 8 -22.40 3.14 6.77
N LEU A 9 -21.21 3.73 6.92
CA LEU A 9 -20.61 4.51 5.86
C LEU A 9 -20.21 3.63 4.66
N SER A 10 -19.62 2.46 4.91
CA SER A 10 -19.26 1.47 3.89
C SER A 10 -20.48 1.01 3.10
N ASP A 11 -21.60 0.72 3.78
CA ASP A 11 -22.86 0.35 3.12
C ASP A 11 -23.33 1.46 2.15
N ALA A 12 -23.21 2.73 2.55
CA ALA A 12 -23.55 3.86 1.69
C ALA A 12 -22.56 4.03 0.51
N ILE A 13 -21.25 3.86 0.77
CA ILE A 13 -20.21 3.96 -0.26
C ILE A 13 -20.38 2.87 -1.31
N GLN A 14 -20.75 1.65 -0.92
CA GLN A 14 -20.94 0.53 -1.84
C GLN A 14 -21.86 0.89 -3.02
N HIS A 15 -22.90 1.70 -2.76
CA HIS A 15 -23.89 2.13 -3.76
C HIS A 15 -23.65 3.53 -4.32
N ASN A 16 -22.70 4.29 -3.75
CA ASN A 16 -22.43 5.64 -4.20
C ASN A 16 -21.61 5.63 -5.50
N THR A 17 -22.19 6.17 -6.57
CA THR A 17 -21.60 6.19 -7.91
C THR A 17 -20.96 7.52 -8.30
N THR A 18 -20.86 8.47 -7.36
CA THR A 18 -20.38 9.83 -7.66
C THR A 18 -19.19 10.29 -6.80
N LEU A 19 -19.02 9.72 -5.61
CA LEU A 19 -17.98 10.11 -4.67
C LEU A 19 -16.62 9.59 -5.14
N ALA A 20 -15.79 10.51 -5.64
CA ALA A 20 -14.45 10.19 -6.13
C ALA A 20 -13.40 10.09 -5.00
N THR A 21 -13.54 10.87 -3.93
CA THR A 21 -12.54 10.94 -2.85
C THR A 21 -13.20 10.77 -1.49
N LEU A 22 -12.62 9.91 -0.67
CA LEU A 22 -13.05 9.68 0.70
C LEU A 22 -11.87 9.78 1.66
N ASN A 23 -12.00 10.64 2.67
CA ASN A 23 -11.02 10.80 3.72
C ASN A 23 -11.56 10.33 5.07
N LEU A 24 -10.98 9.24 5.57
CA LEU A 24 -11.25 8.64 6.88
C LEU A 24 -9.99 8.62 7.76
N SER A 25 -9.08 9.57 7.56
CA SER A 25 -7.89 9.66 8.41
C SER A 25 -8.23 9.89 9.89
N LYS A 26 -7.43 9.30 10.78
CA LYS A 26 -7.47 9.47 12.25
C LYS A 26 -8.83 9.16 12.87
N ASN A 27 -9.44 8.07 12.40
CA ASN A 27 -10.79 7.67 12.77
C ASN A 27 -10.85 6.39 13.60
N GLN A 28 -9.72 5.91 14.15
CA GLN A 28 -9.63 4.72 14.98
C GLN A 28 -10.26 3.48 14.33
N ILE A 29 -10.14 3.37 13.01
CA ILE A 29 -10.63 2.23 12.22
C ILE A 29 -9.72 1.03 12.49
N GLY A 30 -10.28 -0.04 13.05
CA GLY A 30 -9.65 -1.33 13.25
C GLY A 30 -9.86 -2.27 12.07
N HIS A 31 -9.51 -3.55 12.27
CA HIS A 31 -9.65 -4.56 11.22
C HIS A 31 -11.12 -4.80 10.80
N ILE A 32 -12.12 -4.64 11.69
CA ILE A 32 -13.55 -4.83 11.35
C ILE A 32 -14.01 -3.69 10.44
N GLY A 33 -13.61 -2.45 10.74
CA GLY A 33 -13.92 -1.32 9.86
C GLY A 33 -13.22 -1.45 8.51
N ALA A 34 -11.97 -1.94 8.49
CA ALA A 34 -11.24 -2.25 7.26
C ALA A 34 -11.93 -3.36 6.43
N GLN A 35 -12.50 -4.38 7.08
CA GLN A 35 -13.31 -5.40 6.42
C GLN A 35 -14.52 -4.79 5.71
N HIS A 36 -15.30 -3.96 6.40
CA HIS A 36 -16.46 -3.31 5.79
C HIS A 36 -16.06 -2.39 4.62
N LEU A 37 -14.95 -1.66 4.75
CA LEU A 37 -14.42 -0.84 3.64
C LEU A 37 -14.00 -1.70 2.45
N ALA A 38 -13.34 -2.84 2.69
CA ALA A 38 -12.95 -3.76 1.64
C ALA A 38 -14.18 -4.31 0.89
N ASP A 39 -15.22 -4.73 1.61
CA ASP A 39 -16.46 -5.23 1.01
C ASP A 39 -17.15 -4.16 0.15
N ALA A 40 -17.16 -2.90 0.61
CA ALA A 40 -17.68 -1.78 -0.16
C ALA A 40 -16.84 -1.52 -1.43
N LEU A 41 -15.50 -1.55 -1.32
CA LEU A 41 -14.59 -1.34 -2.45
C LEU A 41 -14.78 -2.37 -3.57
N ARG A 42 -15.17 -3.61 -3.26
CA ARG A 42 -15.41 -4.65 -4.29
C ARG A 42 -16.52 -4.28 -5.28
N HIS A 43 -17.47 -3.45 -4.84
CA HIS A 43 -18.65 -3.09 -5.63
C HIS A 43 -18.65 -1.62 -6.07
N ASN A 44 -17.95 -0.75 -5.33
CA ASN A 44 -17.90 0.65 -5.66
C ASN A 44 -17.17 0.89 -7.00
N THR A 45 -17.78 1.70 -7.86
CA THR A 45 -17.31 2.01 -9.23
C THR A 45 -16.96 3.49 -9.44
N ALA A 46 -16.84 4.28 -8.38
CA ALA A 46 -16.63 5.72 -8.48
C ALA A 46 -15.43 6.22 -7.68
N LEU A 47 -15.13 5.58 -6.55
CA LEU A 47 -14.08 5.99 -5.63
C LEU A 47 -12.71 5.75 -6.28
N THR A 48 -11.95 6.83 -6.40
CA THR A 48 -10.61 6.84 -6.97
C THR A 48 -9.54 7.08 -5.91
N THR A 49 -9.88 7.77 -4.81
CA THR A 49 -8.95 8.08 -3.72
C THR A 49 -9.54 7.72 -2.36
N LEU A 50 -8.81 6.92 -1.59
CA LEU A 50 -9.16 6.55 -0.23
C LEU A 50 -8.02 6.88 0.74
N ASN A 51 -8.30 7.73 1.72
CA ASN A 51 -7.34 8.09 2.77
C ASN A 51 -7.72 7.45 4.11
N LEU A 52 -6.87 6.54 4.60
CA LEU A 52 -7.00 5.83 5.86
C LEU A 52 -5.84 6.13 6.84
N LEU A 53 -5.15 7.25 6.66
CA LEU A 53 -4.02 7.65 7.51
C LEU A 53 -4.35 7.61 9.00
N GLY A 54 -3.44 7.09 9.83
CA GLY A 54 -3.51 7.19 11.29
C GLY A 54 -4.67 6.43 11.91
N ASN A 55 -4.97 5.24 11.39
CA ASN A 55 -5.96 4.32 11.95
C ASN A 55 -5.26 3.14 12.64
N LYS A 56 -6.00 2.07 12.94
CA LYS A 56 -5.52 0.86 13.65
C LYS A 56 -5.81 -0.39 12.84
N ILE A 57 -5.63 -0.29 11.52
CA ILE A 57 -6.04 -1.33 10.55
C ILE A 57 -5.36 -2.67 10.88
N GLY A 58 -4.07 -2.66 11.20
CA GLY A 58 -3.31 -3.86 11.53
C GLY A 58 -3.11 -4.80 10.34
N GLU A 59 -2.40 -5.90 10.59
CA GLU A 59 -2.16 -6.97 9.60
C GLU A 59 -3.47 -7.55 9.04
N ILE A 60 -4.42 -7.88 9.92
CA ILE A 60 -5.73 -8.47 9.54
C ILE A 60 -6.55 -7.48 8.70
N GLY A 61 -6.56 -6.20 9.08
CA GLY A 61 -7.25 -5.19 8.29
C GLY A 61 -6.61 -4.98 6.92
N ALA A 62 -5.28 -5.06 6.81
CA ALA A 62 -4.57 -5.00 5.55
C ALA A 62 -4.91 -6.19 4.66
N GLN A 63 -5.05 -7.40 5.22
CA GLN A 63 -5.55 -8.57 4.51
C GLN A 63 -6.94 -8.33 3.91
N HIS A 64 -7.86 -7.76 4.68
CA HIS A 64 -9.18 -7.43 4.17
C HIS A 64 -9.12 -6.41 3.03
N LEU A 65 -8.37 -5.31 3.20
CA LEU A 65 -8.20 -4.30 2.17
C LEU A 65 -7.56 -4.87 0.89
N ALA A 66 -6.56 -5.75 1.02
CA ALA A 66 -5.96 -6.47 -0.10
C ALA A 66 -7.02 -7.25 -0.90
N ASN A 67 -7.89 -8.00 -0.22
CA ASN A 67 -8.99 -8.72 -0.88
C ASN A 67 -9.94 -7.76 -1.62
N GLY A 68 -10.25 -6.60 -1.03
CA GLY A 68 -11.05 -5.57 -1.70
C GLY A 68 -10.39 -5.02 -2.96
N LEU A 69 -9.08 -4.73 -2.88
CA LEU A 69 -8.28 -4.18 -3.98
C LEU A 69 -8.16 -5.12 -5.18
N GLN A 70 -8.17 -6.45 -4.98
CA GLN A 70 -8.12 -7.40 -6.10
C GLN A 70 -9.31 -7.22 -7.07
N TYR A 71 -10.49 -6.89 -6.53
CA TYR A 71 -11.71 -6.73 -7.32
C TYR A 71 -11.95 -5.29 -7.74
N ASN A 72 -11.61 -4.30 -6.91
CA ASN A 72 -11.84 -2.90 -7.25
C ASN A 72 -11.05 -2.48 -8.51
N LYS A 73 -11.72 -1.78 -9.42
CA LYS A 73 -11.17 -1.33 -10.71
C LYS A 73 -11.15 0.20 -10.87
N THR A 74 -11.28 0.96 -9.80
CA THR A 74 -11.42 2.42 -9.87
C THR A 74 -10.47 3.17 -8.94
N LEU A 75 -10.08 2.54 -7.83
CA LEU A 75 -9.17 3.12 -6.87
C LEU A 75 -7.78 3.24 -7.50
N THR A 76 -7.27 4.47 -7.50
CA THR A 76 -5.97 4.87 -8.05
C THR A 76 -5.01 5.32 -6.95
N ALA A 77 -5.52 5.80 -5.82
CA ALA A 77 -4.72 6.24 -4.69
C ALA A 77 -5.25 5.70 -3.35
N LEU A 78 -4.34 5.08 -2.57
CA LEU A 78 -4.63 4.55 -1.24
C LEU A 78 -3.58 5.04 -0.24
N ASN A 79 -4.01 5.78 0.78
CA ASN A 79 -3.14 6.21 1.88
C ASN A 79 -3.37 5.36 3.13
N LEU A 80 -2.34 4.60 3.52
CA LEU A 80 -2.30 3.73 4.70
C LEU A 80 -1.24 4.18 5.72
N TYR A 81 -0.78 5.43 5.67
CA TYR A 81 0.20 5.95 6.63
C TYR A 81 -0.20 5.64 8.08
N GLY A 82 0.69 5.08 8.89
CA GLY A 82 0.44 4.95 10.33
C GLY A 82 -0.70 4.01 10.70
N ASN A 83 -0.62 2.74 10.28
CA ASN A 83 -1.68 1.75 10.47
C ASN A 83 -1.24 0.41 11.08
N GLN A 84 0.03 0.28 11.49
CA GLN A 84 0.58 -0.93 12.12
C GLN A 84 0.40 -2.18 11.24
N ILE A 85 0.65 -2.02 9.93
CA ILE A 85 0.39 -3.08 8.93
C ILE A 85 1.36 -4.25 9.08
N GLY A 86 2.61 -4.00 9.46
CA GLY A 86 3.64 -5.04 9.61
C GLY A 86 3.99 -5.76 8.30
N ASP A 87 4.86 -6.75 8.39
CA ASP A 87 5.32 -7.52 7.23
C ASP A 87 4.23 -8.43 6.68
N ILE A 88 3.44 -9.07 7.54
CA ILE A 88 2.35 -9.98 7.13
C ILE A 88 1.23 -9.21 6.43
N GLY A 89 0.83 -8.06 6.97
CA GLY A 89 -0.14 -7.21 6.28
C GLY A 89 0.39 -6.70 4.94
N THR A 90 1.69 -6.41 4.87
CA THR A 90 2.38 -6.00 3.64
C THR A 90 2.41 -7.12 2.60
N GLN A 91 2.61 -8.37 3.01
CA GLN A 91 2.51 -9.55 2.13
C GLN A 91 1.16 -9.60 1.42
N HIS A 92 0.06 -9.46 2.17
CA HIS A 92 -1.28 -9.48 1.58
C HIS A 92 -1.49 -8.33 0.60
N LEU A 93 -1.03 -7.12 0.94
CA LEU A 93 -1.09 -5.99 0.03
C LEU A 93 -0.26 -6.24 -1.24
N ALA A 94 0.95 -6.79 -1.10
CA ALA A 94 1.81 -7.15 -2.23
C ALA A 94 1.13 -8.16 -3.17
N ASP A 95 0.50 -9.21 -2.62
CA ASP A 95 -0.26 -10.20 -3.39
C ASP A 95 -1.39 -9.54 -4.19
N ALA A 96 -2.13 -8.62 -3.57
CA ALA A 96 -3.17 -7.86 -4.26
C ALA A 96 -2.60 -6.93 -5.34
N LEU A 97 -1.47 -6.27 -5.07
CA LEU A 97 -0.82 -5.36 -6.02
C LEU A 97 -0.31 -6.08 -7.27
N ARG A 98 0.10 -7.36 -7.21
CA ARG A 98 0.47 -8.12 -8.42
C ARG A 98 -0.68 -8.18 -9.44
N GLN A 99 -1.91 -8.32 -8.93
CA GLN A 99 -3.12 -8.47 -9.75
C GLN A 99 -3.87 -7.17 -10.00
N ASN A 100 -3.78 -6.21 -9.08
CA ASN A 100 -4.46 -4.92 -9.23
C ASN A 100 -3.83 -4.12 -10.38
N LYS A 101 -4.67 -3.70 -11.33
CA LYS A 101 -4.25 -2.97 -12.54
C LYS A 101 -4.72 -1.50 -12.56
N THR A 102 -5.07 -0.94 -11.40
CA THR A 102 -5.67 0.40 -11.31
C THR A 102 -5.00 1.30 -10.29
N LEU A 103 -4.46 0.75 -9.20
CA LEU A 103 -3.78 1.50 -8.17
C LEU A 103 -2.45 2.03 -8.70
N MET A 104 -2.27 3.34 -8.61
CA MET A 104 -1.11 4.08 -9.09
C MET A 104 -0.26 4.61 -7.93
N ILE A 105 -0.89 4.89 -6.79
CA ILE A 105 -0.24 5.47 -5.61
C ILE A 105 -0.62 4.69 -4.36
N ILE A 106 0.37 4.26 -3.60
CA ILE A 106 0.17 3.69 -2.27
C ILE A 106 1.14 4.32 -1.25
N THR A 107 0.61 4.76 -0.11
CA THR A 107 1.40 5.24 1.02
C THR A 107 1.38 4.20 2.13
N LEU A 108 2.53 3.61 2.41
CA LEU A 108 2.78 2.62 3.46
C LEU A 108 3.74 3.13 4.54
N ALA A 109 3.99 4.44 4.59
CA ALA A 109 4.87 5.02 5.58
C ALA A 109 4.38 4.80 7.02
N TYR A 110 5.31 4.66 7.97
CA TYR A 110 5.02 4.46 9.39
C TYR A 110 4.14 3.22 9.68
N ASN A 111 4.53 2.05 9.15
CA ASN A 111 3.76 0.81 9.28
C ASN A 111 4.53 -0.38 9.86
N GLN A 112 5.73 -0.17 10.40
CA GLN A 112 6.55 -1.23 11.01
C GLN A 112 6.89 -2.33 9.99
N ILE A 113 7.17 -1.91 8.75
CA ILE A 113 7.56 -2.80 7.66
C ILE A 113 9.07 -3.03 7.76
N GLY A 114 9.50 -4.26 7.95
CA GLY A 114 10.90 -4.67 7.94
C GLY A 114 11.34 -5.22 6.59
N ASP A 115 12.47 -5.92 6.60
CA ASP A 115 13.06 -6.51 5.39
C ASP A 115 12.15 -7.54 4.71
N ALA A 116 11.40 -8.34 5.47
CA ALA A 116 10.48 -9.33 4.90
C ALA A 116 9.29 -8.65 4.17
N GLY A 117 8.73 -7.58 4.74
CA GLY A 117 7.69 -6.82 4.05
C GLY A 117 8.21 -6.10 2.81
N ALA A 118 9.44 -5.60 2.86
CA ALA A 118 10.13 -5.02 1.70
C ALA A 118 10.40 -6.06 0.59
N GLU A 119 10.75 -7.30 0.95
CA GLU A 119 10.88 -8.42 0.02
C GLU A 119 9.56 -8.69 -0.71
N TYR A 120 8.46 -8.86 0.02
CA TYR A 120 7.15 -9.11 -0.59
C TYR A 120 6.73 -7.98 -1.54
N LEU A 121 6.94 -6.72 -1.15
CA LEU A 121 6.68 -5.58 -2.02
C LEU A 121 7.60 -5.56 -3.23
N GLY A 122 8.89 -5.84 -3.05
CA GLY A 122 9.85 -5.97 -4.16
C GLY A 122 9.37 -6.96 -5.22
N ASP A 123 9.00 -8.16 -4.81
CA ASP A 123 8.46 -9.20 -5.71
C ASP A 123 7.18 -8.75 -6.42
N ALA A 124 6.31 -8.02 -5.73
CA ALA A 124 5.10 -7.48 -6.35
C ALA A 124 5.42 -6.39 -7.38
N LEU A 125 6.37 -5.52 -7.07
CA LEU A 125 6.80 -4.42 -7.92
C LEU A 125 7.46 -4.91 -9.21
N GLN A 126 8.21 -6.01 -9.20
CA GLN A 126 8.81 -6.57 -10.42
C GLN A 126 7.78 -6.81 -11.55
N ASN A 127 6.55 -7.18 -11.19
CA ASN A 127 5.50 -7.55 -12.14
C ASN A 127 4.33 -6.56 -12.19
N ASN A 128 4.32 -5.57 -11.30
CA ASN A 128 3.30 -4.53 -11.31
C ASN A 128 3.60 -3.50 -12.40
N THR A 129 2.62 -3.24 -13.26
CA THR A 129 2.74 -2.37 -14.44
C THR A 129 1.84 -1.14 -14.36
N ARG A 130 1.50 -0.70 -13.14
CA ARG A 130 0.54 0.40 -12.90
C ARG A 130 0.93 1.32 -11.78
N LEU A 131 1.58 0.80 -10.74
CA LEU A 131 2.02 1.56 -9.61
C LEU A 131 3.15 2.49 -10.04
N MET A 132 2.97 3.77 -9.77
CA MET A 132 3.89 4.86 -10.11
C MET A 132 4.56 5.44 -8.87
N SER A 133 3.90 5.36 -7.71
CA SER A 133 4.43 5.91 -6.46
C SER A 133 4.21 4.96 -5.28
N VAL A 134 5.29 4.71 -4.55
CA VAL A 134 5.30 3.97 -3.28
C VAL A 134 6.02 4.79 -2.22
N ASP A 135 5.36 5.07 -1.11
CA ASP A 135 5.99 5.67 0.06
C ASP A 135 6.15 4.62 1.17
N LEU A 136 7.39 4.26 1.46
CA LEU A 136 7.82 3.34 2.51
C LEU A 136 8.62 4.05 3.61
N SER A 137 8.52 5.38 3.71
CA SER A 137 9.26 6.13 4.73
C SER A 137 8.86 5.75 6.16
N ARG A 138 9.75 5.96 7.12
CA ARG A 138 9.49 5.71 8.55
C ARG A 138 9.09 4.26 8.84
N ASN A 139 9.77 3.32 8.20
CA ASN A 139 9.63 1.89 8.47
C ASN A 139 10.96 1.34 9.02
N ASP A 140 11.02 0.03 9.22
CA ASP A 140 12.15 -0.67 9.81
C ASP A 140 12.95 -1.44 8.73
N ILE A 141 12.99 -0.91 7.51
CA ILE A 141 13.70 -1.53 6.38
C ILE A 141 15.21 -1.31 6.56
N GLU A 142 15.96 -2.40 6.57
CA GLU A 142 17.41 -2.43 6.67
C GLU A 142 18.04 -2.70 5.28
N HIS A 143 19.31 -3.11 5.26
CA HIS A 143 20.03 -3.31 4.01
C HIS A 143 19.47 -4.45 3.15
N ALA A 144 18.87 -5.50 3.74
CA ALA A 144 18.43 -6.66 2.98
C ALA A 144 17.10 -6.36 2.27
N GLY A 145 16.17 -5.68 2.96
CA GLY A 145 14.96 -5.16 2.34
C GLY A 145 15.27 -4.14 1.26
N ALA A 146 16.26 -3.26 1.48
CA ALA A 146 16.74 -2.35 0.44
C ALA A 146 17.31 -3.08 -0.79
N GLN A 147 17.98 -4.22 -0.61
CA GLN A 147 18.44 -5.07 -1.71
C GLN A 147 17.26 -5.62 -2.52
N HIS A 148 16.23 -6.17 -1.86
CA HIS A 148 15.04 -6.68 -2.57
C HIS A 148 14.31 -5.58 -3.36
N LEU A 149 14.17 -4.39 -2.77
CA LEU A 149 13.61 -3.23 -3.47
C LEU A 149 14.50 -2.82 -4.65
N ALA A 150 15.82 -2.81 -4.51
CA ALA A 150 16.73 -2.50 -5.59
C ALA A 150 16.62 -3.51 -6.75
N ASP A 151 16.53 -4.80 -6.45
CA ASP A 151 16.34 -5.85 -7.47
C ASP A 151 15.00 -5.69 -8.19
N ALA A 152 13.95 -5.29 -7.47
CA ALA A 152 12.67 -4.95 -8.07
C ALA A 152 12.73 -3.74 -9.00
N LEU A 153 13.45 -2.69 -8.60
CA LEU A 153 13.65 -1.50 -9.41
C LEU A 153 14.38 -1.84 -10.72
N LYS A 154 15.30 -2.80 -10.78
CA LYS A 154 15.95 -3.18 -12.05
C LYS A 154 14.96 -3.61 -13.14
N LEU A 155 13.82 -4.18 -12.74
CA LEU A 155 12.83 -4.78 -13.65
C LEU A 155 11.58 -3.93 -13.81
N ASN A 156 11.23 -3.13 -12.79
CA ASN A 156 10.02 -2.33 -12.83
C ASN A 156 10.15 -1.18 -13.85
N THR A 157 9.13 -0.99 -14.70
CA THR A 157 9.13 0.02 -15.78
C THR A 157 8.07 1.10 -15.62
N THR A 158 7.40 1.17 -14.46
CA THR A 158 6.28 2.11 -14.24
C THR A 158 6.41 2.97 -13.00
N LEU A 159 7.19 2.52 -12.02
CA LEU A 159 7.44 3.24 -10.78
C LEU A 159 8.36 4.44 -11.08
N ILE A 160 7.91 5.63 -10.70
CA ILE A 160 8.61 6.90 -10.87
C ILE A 160 9.03 7.47 -9.51
N THR A 161 8.41 7.01 -8.42
CA THR A 161 8.73 7.50 -7.09
C THR A 161 8.71 6.37 -6.07
N ILE A 162 9.85 6.19 -5.40
CA ILE A 162 9.97 5.37 -4.20
C ILE A 162 10.56 6.23 -3.09
N THR A 163 9.84 6.37 -1.97
CA THR A 163 10.32 7.13 -0.81
C THR A 163 10.73 6.17 0.29
N LEU A 164 12.00 6.24 0.72
CA LEU A 164 12.58 5.37 1.73
C LEU A 164 13.15 6.14 2.94
N ALA A 165 12.81 7.43 3.07
CA ALA A 165 13.31 8.27 4.16
C ALA A 165 13.00 7.68 5.54
N TYR A 166 13.89 7.90 6.51
CA TYR A 166 13.71 7.40 7.89
C TYR A 166 13.55 5.86 7.97
N ASN A 167 14.36 5.12 7.23
CA ASN A 167 14.58 3.68 7.40
C ASN A 167 16.03 3.41 7.89
N GLN A 168 16.39 2.15 8.11
CA GLN A 168 17.69 1.72 8.63
C GLN A 168 18.61 1.14 7.52
N ILE A 169 18.51 1.69 6.31
CA ILE A 169 19.11 1.15 5.07
C ILE A 169 20.64 0.98 5.14
N GLY A 170 21.34 1.92 5.79
CA GLY A 170 22.80 1.93 5.89
C GLY A 170 23.53 2.08 4.55
N ASP A 171 24.86 2.04 4.61
CA ASP A 171 25.72 2.23 3.43
C ASP A 171 25.56 1.08 2.42
N ILE A 172 25.47 -0.16 2.91
CA ILE A 172 25.29 -1.36 2.09
C ILE A 172 23.96 -1.30 1.32
N GLY A 173 22.85 -1.01 2.01
CA GLY A 173 21.55 -0.87 1.37
C GLY A 173 21.53 0.28 0.35
N THR A 174 22.23 1.38 0.65
CA THR A 174 22.36 2.51 -0.28
C THR A 174 23.12 2.10 -1.55
N GLN A 175 24.18 1.30 -1.42
CA GLN A 175 24.90 0.74 -2.57
C GLN A 175 23.99 -0.14 -3.44
N HIS A 176 23.17 -1.02 -2.83
CA HIS A 176 22.21 -1.83 -3.56
C HIS A 176 21.21 -0.96 -4.34
N LEU A 177 20.62 0.05 -3.68
CA LEU A 177 19.68 0.97 -4.32
C LEU A 177 20.34 1.72 -5.49
N ALA A 178 21.58 2.20 -5.33
CA ALA A 178 22.32 2.85 -6.40
C ALA A 178 22.53 1.92 -7.61
N ASP A 179 22.85 0.65 -7.37
CA ASP A 179 22.98 -0.35 -8.43
C ASP A 179 21.65 -0.65 -9.13
N GLY A 180 20.54 -0.72 -8.37
CA GLY A 180 19.20 -0.90 -8.91
C GLY A 180 18.77 0.27 -9.81
N LEU A 181 18.97 1.50 -9.33
CA LEU A 181 18.63 2.73 -10.05
C LEU A 181 19.47 2.90 -11.31
N ARG A 182 20.76 2.56 -11.29
CA ARG A 182 21.63 2.67 -12.48
C ARG A 182 21.12 1.85 -13.68
N LEU A 183 20.42 0.75 -13.42
CA LEU A 183 19.86 -0.13 -14.46
C LEU A 183 18.43 0.24 -14.85
N ASN A 184 17.75 1.05 -14.02
CA ASN A 184 16.40 1.54 -14.31
C ASN A 184 16.48 2.85 -15.10
N THR A 185 15.61 3.01 -16.12
CA THR A 185 15.57 4.19 -16.99
C THR A 185 14.31 5.05 -16.81
N VAL A 186 13.47 4.70 -15.85
CA VAL A 186 12.14 5.28 -15.58
C VAL A 186 12.13 6.13 -14.30
N ILE A 187 12.78 5.67 -13.22
CA ILE A 187 12.90 6.37 -11.93
C ILE A 187 14.21 7.15 -11.78
#